data_AF-A0A1W9MX99-F1
#
_entry.id   AF-A0A1W9MX99-F1
#
_cell.length_a   1.000
_cell.length_b   1.000
_cell.length_c   1.000
_cell.angle_alpha   90.00
_cell.angle_beta   90.00
_cell.angle_gamma   90.00
#
_symmetry.space_group_name_H-M   'P 1'
#
loop_
_entity.id
_entity.type
_entity.pdbx_description
1 polymer ?
#
loop_
_entity_poly.entity_id
_entity_poly.type
_entity_poly.pdbx_seq_one_letter_code
_entity_poly.pdbx_strand_id
1 'polypeptide(L)'
;MKYVSPLSEDEIETLKDIMKNDVSSRMRSRAHCILLSSKDFAINEISDILEVNRRTVSSWLDSWEQSRFTGLPDKPRSGRPAKLTDQEKEIAKKLIGEHPQSFRTVAEKLAQKTGKNISTKTLKRLAGSLG
;
A
#
# COMPACT_ATOMS: atom_id res chain seq x y z
N MET A 1 19.17 -18.44 12.82
CA MET A 1 18.65 -18.54 11.44
C MET A 1 17.14 -18.38 11.51
N LYS A 2 16.50 -17.74 10.53
CA LYS A 2 15.03 -17.57 10.53
C LYS A 2 14.45 -18.52 9.48
N TYR A 3 13.47 -19.30 9.89
CA TYR A 3 12.69 -20.19 9.03
C TYR A 3 11.20 -19.95 9.31
N VAL A 4 10.36 -20.31 8.37
CA VAL A 4 8.90 -20.32 8.61
C VAL A 4 8.54 -21.51 9.49
N SER A 5 7.49 -21.34 10.26
CA SER A 5 6.84 -22.45 10.96
C SER A 5 6.39 -23.53 9.95
N PRO A 6 6.28 -24.80 10.36
CA PRO A 6 5.81 -25.88 9.49
C PRO A 6 4.49 -25.51 8.81
N LEU A 7 4.43 -25.75 7.51
CA LEU A 7 3.27 -25.46 6.68
C LEU A 7 2.35 -26.68 6.61
N SER A 8 1.03 -26.46 6.57
CA SER A 8 0.09 -27.53 6.24
C SER A 8 0.14 -27.91 4.75
N GLU A 9 -0.41 -29.08 4.41
CA GLU A 9 -0.53 -29.52 3.02
C GLU A 9 -1.32 -28.51 2.18
N ASP A 10 -2.45 -28.03 2.70
CA ASP A 10 -3.30 -27.00 2.08
C ASP A 10 -2.54 -25.67 1.88
N GLU A 11 -1.72 -25.28 2.86
CA GLU A 11 -0.90 -24.07 2.76
C GLU A 11 0.15 -24.19 1.66
N ILE A 12 0.80 -25.36 1.56
CA ILE A 12 1.79 -25.67 0.54
C ILE A 12 1.13 -25.65 -0.85
N GLU A 13 -0.04 -26.26 -1.01
CA GLU A 13 -0.76 -26.29 -2.28
C GLU A 13 -1.15 -24.87 -2.72
N THR A 14 -1.71 -24.08 -1.81
CA THR A 14 -2.07 -22.68 -2.08
C THR A 14 -0.85 -21.84 -2.46
N LEU A 15 0.26 -21.98 -1.74
CA LEU A 15 1.51 -21.26 -2.07
C LEU A 15 2.07 -21.67 -3.43
N LYS A 16 1.98 -22.95 -3.81
CA LYS A 16 2.38 -23.44 -5.14
C LYS A 16 1.51 -22.85 -6.24
N ASP A 17 0.19 -22.77 -6.02
CA ASP A 17 -0.73 -22.14 -6.96
C ASP A 17 -0.41 -20.65 -7.14
N ILE A 18 -0.28 -19.90 -6.03
CA ILE A 18 0.11 -18.49 -6.07
C ILE A 18 1.43 -18.31 -6.81
N MET A 19 2.44 -19.12 -6.50
CA MET A 19 3.76 -19.07 -7.13
C MET A 19 3.68 -19.23 -8.66
N LYS A 20 2.77 -20.07 -9.16
CA LYS A 20 2.66 -20.40 -10.57
C LYS A 20 1.74 -19.45 -11.34
N ASN A 21 0.61 -19.09 -10.75
CA ASN A 21 -0.54 -18.55 -11.48
C ASN A 21 -0.91 -17.10 -11.10
N ASP A 22 -0.42 -16.57 -9.97
CA ASP A 22 -0.79 -15.22 -9.53
C ASP A 22 -0.33 -14.17 -10.55
N VAL A 23 -1.16 -13.16 -10.82
CA VAL A 23 -0.86 -12.08 -11.78
C VAL A 23 0.34 -11.21 -11.34
N SER A 24 0.51 -11.03 -10.03
CA SER A 24 1.55 -10.20 -9.43
C SER A 24 2.86 -10.97 -9.29
N SER A 25 3.88 -10.54 -10.03
CA SER A 25 5.24 -11.09 -9.89
C SER A 25 5.74 -11.06 -8.44
N ARG A 26 5.37 -10.02 -7.68
CA ARG A 26 5.75 -9.91 -6.26
C ARG A 26 5.08 -10.98 -5.40
N MET A 27 3.81 -11.31 -5.67
CA MET A 27 3.12 -12.40 -4.97
C MET A 27 3.79 -13.74 -5.27
N ARG A 28 4.12 -13.99 -6.54
CA ARG A 28 4.81 -15.22 -6.96
C ARG A 28 6.16 -15.39 -6.25
N SER A 29 7.02 -14.36 -6.26
CA SER A 29 8.32 -14.40 -5.59
C SER A 29 8.20 -14.59 -4.08
N ARG A 30 7.21 -13.96 -3.44
CA ARG A 30 6.97 -14.11 -1.99
C ARG A 30 6.50 -15.51 -1.64
N ALA A 31 5.55 -16.07 -2.40
CA ALA A 31 5.11 -17.45 -2.21
C ALA A 31 6.28 -18.44 -2.39
N HIS A 32 7.11 -18.23 -3.41
CA HIS A 32 8.32 -19.03 -3.63
C HIS A 32 9.29 -18.93 -2.44
N CYS A 33 9.50 -17.73 -1.89
CA CYS A 33 10.33 -17.51 -0.70
C CYS A 33 9.84 -18.33 0.51
N ILE A 34 8.53 -18.39 0.75
CA ILE A 34 7.95 -19.16 1.87
C ILE A 34 8.18 -20.67 1.65
N LEU A 35 7.94 -21.16 0.43
CA LEU A 35 8.15 -22.56 0.06
C LEU A 35 9.62 -23.00 0.15
N LEU A 36 10.58 -22.12 -0.13
CA LEU A 36 12.00 -22.40 0.04
C LEU A 36 12.37 -22.43 1.53
N SER A 37 11.88 -21.46 2.30
CA SER A 37 12.11 -21.42 3.74
C SER A 37 11.56 -22.65 4.48
N SER A 38 10.41 -23.18 4.05
CA SER A 38 9.84 -24.41 4.62
C SER A 38 10.61 -25.68 4.24
N LYS A 39 11.57 -25.59 3.32
CA LYS A 39 12.49 -26.66 2.91
C LYS A 39 13.90 -26.45 3.46
N ASP A 40 14.02 -25.68 4.55
CA ASP A 40 15.26 -25.38 5.26
C ASP A 40 16.33 -24.60 4.47
N PHE A 41 15.98 -23.96 3.35
CA PHE A 41 16.90 -23.05 2.66
C PHE A 41 17.17 -21.82 3.54
N ALA A 42 18.45 -21.48 3.70
CA ALA A 42 18.87 -20.31 4.47
C ALA A 42 18.53 -19.02 3.71
N ILE A 43 18.39 -17.91 4.46
CA ILE A 43 18.11 -16.58 3.90
C ILE A 43 19.08 -16.20 2.77
N ASN A 44 20.37 -16.55 2.90
CA ASN A 44 21.37 -16.24 1.87
C ASN A 44 21.07 -17.00 0.57
N GLU A 45 20.77 -18.29 0.66
CA GLU A 45 20.45 -19.12 -0.51
C GLU A 45 19.17 -18.64 -1.18
N ILE A 46 18.14 -18.30 -0.40
CA ILE A 46 16.89 -17.73 -0.93
C ILE A 46 17.15 -16.38 -1.60
N SER A 47 18.03 -15.55 -1.02
CA SER A 47 18.46 -14.27 -1.58
C SER A 47 19.05 -14.44 -2.97
N ASP A 48 19.91 -15.45 -3.13
CA ASP A 48 20.60 -15.74 -4.38
C ASP A 48 19.64 -16.36 -5.42
N ILE A 49 18.77 -17.29 -5.00
CA ILE A 49 17.77 -17.94 -5.87
C ILE A 49 16.76 -16.93 -6.44
N LEU A 50 16.31 -15.98 -5.61
CA LEU A 50 15.29 -15.01 -5.99
C LEU A 50 15.86 -13.66 -6.47
N GLU A 51 17.19 -13.52 -6.50
CA GLU A 51 17.91 -12.29 -6.86
C GLU A 51 17.41 -11.04 -6.09
N VAL A 52 17.10 -11.21 -4.80
CA VAL A 52 16.68 -10.12 -3.91
C VAL A 52 17.68 -9.93 -2.78
N ASN A 53 17.54 -8.87 -1.99
CA ASN A 53 18.36 -8.66 -0.81
C ASN A 53 17.89 -9.54 0.36
N ARG A 54 18.83 -10.08 1.16
CA ARG A 54 18.57 -10.82 2.40
C ARG A 54 17.57 -10.14 3.34
N ARG A 55 17.60 -8.81 3.46
CA ARG A 55 16.68 -8.03 4.29
C ARG A 55 15.25 -8.12 3.78
N THR A 56 15.07 -8.17 2.46
CA THR A 56 13.78 -8.39 1.80
C THR A 56 13.24 -9.78 2.12
N VAL A 57 14.09 -10.81 1.99
CA VAL A 57 13.75 -12.19 2.38
C VAL A 57 13.31 -12.23 3.85
N SER A 58 14.13 -11.73 4.78
CA SER A 58 13.75 -11.68 6.20
C SER A 58 12.41 -10.98 6.41
N SER A 59 12.17 -9.84 5.75
CA SER A 59 10.90 -9.12 5.89
C SER A 59 9.71 -9.92 5.37
N TRP A 60 9.87 -10.72 4.31
CA TRP A 60 8.80 -11.57 3.80
C TRP A 60 8.49 -12.73 4.76
N LEU A 61 9.53 -13.36 5.33
CA LEU A 61 9.37 -14.39 6.35
C LEU A 61 8.68 -13.83 7.61
N ASP A 62 9.11 -12.66 8.07
CA ASP A 62 8.52 -11.98 9.23
C ASP A 62 7.03 -11.65 8.99
N SER A 63 6.68 -11.15 7.80
CA SER A 63 5.28 -10.88 7.42
C SER A 63 4.44 -12.16 7.36
N TRP A 64 5.00 -13.26 6.85
CA TRP A 64 4.32 -14.55 6.79
C TRP A 64 4.05 -15.12 8.17
N GLU A 65 5.03 -15.08 9.08
CA GLU A 65 4.85 -15.57 10.45
C GLU A 65 3.82 -14.73 11.22
N GLN A 66 3.71 -13.43 10.93
CA GLN A 66 2.75 -12.56 11.60
C GLN A 66 1.31 -12.76 11.14
N SER A 67 1.08 -13.00 9.85
CA SER A 67 -0.27 -12.92 9.29
C SER A 67 -0.55 -13.89 8.13
N ARG A 68 0.30 -14.91 7.94
CA ARG A 68 0.18 -15.94 6.90
C ARG A 68 -0.13 -15.34 5.54
N PHE A 69 -1.14 -15.84 4.82
CA PHE A 69 -1.54 -15.38 3.49
C PHE A 69 -1.84 -13.88 3.42
N THR A 70 -2.39 -13.29 4.48
CA THR A 70 -2.67 -11.83 4.49
C THR A 70 -1.40 -10.98 4.56
N GLY A 71 -0.25 -11.59 4.90
CA GLY A 71 1.07 -10.95 4.92
C GLY A 71 1.82 -11.00 3.58
N LEU A 72 1.36 -11.79 2.60
CA LEU A 72 1.95 -11.88 1.27
C LEU A 72 1.76 -10.60 0.42
N PRO A 73 0.56 -10.01 0.31
CA PRO A 73 0.37 -8.83 -0.54
C PRO A 73 1.04 -7.58 0.04
N ASP A 74 1.32 -6.61 -0.84
CA ASP A 74 1.69 -5.28 -0.37
C ASP A 74 0.54 -4.69 0.47
N LYS A 75 0.86 -4.15 1.65
CA LYS A 75 -0.09 -3.32 2.37
C LYS A 75 -0.52 -2.16 1.47
N PRO A 76 -1.79 -1.72 1.53
CA PRO A 76 -2.23 -0.55 0.81
C PRO A 76 -1.26 0.59 1.05
N ARG A 77 -0.66 1.12 -0.02
CA ARG A 77 0.24 2.26 0.10
C ARG A 77 -0.62 3.44 0.56
N SER A 78 -0.48 3.84 1.82
CA SER A 78 -0.98 5.14 2.24
C SER A 78 -0.16 6.18 1.49
N GLY A 79 -0.74 6.73 0.43
CA GLY A 79 -0.20 7.95 -0.15
C GLY A 79 -0.09 9.04 0.92
N ARG A 80 0.52 10.17 0.57
CA ARG A 80 0.55 11.32 1.49
C ARG A 80 -0.89 11.61 1.94
N PRO A 81 -1.17 11.65 3.25
CA PRO A 81 -2.51 11.88 3.75
C PRO A 81 -3.07 13.18 3.15
N ALA A 82 -4.34 13.14 2.75
CA ALA A 82 -5.00 14.30 2.19
C ALA A 82 -4.98 15.44 3.22
N LYS A 83 -4.67 16.66 2.78
CA LYS A 83 -4.68 17.83 3.68
C LYS A 83 -6.08 18.11 4.23
N LEU A 84 -7.12 17.80 3.45
CA LEU A 84 -8.52 17.96 3.83
C LEU A 84 -9.16 16.62 4.17
N THR A 85 -9.95 16.59 5.25
CA THR A 85 -10.90 15.52 5.54
C THR A 85 -12.04 15.55 4.53
N ASP A 86 -12.85 14.49 4.48
CA ASP A 86 -13.96 14.45 3.52
C ASP A 86 -15.01 15.54 3.80
N GLN A 87 -15.28 15.86 5.06
CA GLN A 87 -16.14 16.98 5.45
C GLN A 87 -15.58 18.32 4.97
N GLU A 88 -14.26 18.54 5.12
CA GLU A 88 -13.63 19.78 4.67
C GLU A 88 -13.56 19.88 3.14
N LYS A 89 -13.46 18.74 2.43
CA LYS A 89 -13.59 18.71 0.96
C LYS A 89 -14.98 19.14 0.53
N GLU A 90 -16.05 18.70 1.21
CA GLU A 90 -17.42 19.15 0.91
C GLU A 90 -17.60 20.65 1.14
N ILE A 91 -17.02 21.20 2.22
CA ILE A 91 -17.00 22.65 2.45
C ILE A 91 -16.24 23.35 1.31
N ALA A 92 -15.08 22.83 0.90
CA ALA A 92 -14.31 23.39 -0.20
C ALA A 92 -15.08 23.36 -1.52
N LYS A 93 -15.78 22.26 -1.84
CA LYS A 93 -16.61 22.12 -3.04
C LYS A 93 -17.75 23.13 -3.07
N LYS A 94 -18.47 23.32 -1.96
CA LYS A 94 -19.52 24.35 -1.84
C LYS A 94 -18.97 25.76 -2.10
N LEU A 95 -17.84 26.09 -1.46
CA LEU A 95 -17.19 27.39 -1.66
C LEU A 95 -16.69 27.60 -3.11
N ILE A 96 -16.24 26.54 -3.79
CA ILE A 96 -15.87 26.59 -5.21
C ILE A 96 -17.09 26.89 -6.07
N GLY A 97 -18.24 26.28 -5.79
CA GLY A 97 -19.50 26.56 -6.49
C GLY A 97 -20.01 27.99 -6.27
N GLU A 98 -19.86 28.52 -5.06
CA GLU A 98 -20.24 29.91 -4.73
C GLU A 98 -19.28 30.95 -5.33
N HIS A 99 -17.99 30.61 -5.47
CA HIS A 99 -16.95 31.52 -5.93
C HIS A 99 -16.05 30.91 -7.02
N PRO A 100 -16.60 30.55 -8.19
CA PRO A 100 -15.86 29.83 -9.24
C PRO A 100 -14.74 30.67 -9.86
N GLN A 101 -14.84 32.00 -9.77
CA GLN A 101 -13.92 32.93 -10.43
C GLN A 101 -12.64 33.20 -9.63
N SER A 102 -12.61 32.86 -8.33
CA SER A 102 -11.47 33.17 -7.45
C SER A 102 -11.17 32.07 -6.43
N PHE A 103 -10.25 31.18 -6.80
CA PHE A 103 -9.70 30.17 -5.89
C PHE A 103 -8.94 30.76 -4.69
N ARG A 104 -8.48 32.01 -4.78
CA ARG A 104 -7.85 32.71 -3.66
C ARG A 104 -8.88 32.98 -2.56
N THR A 105 -10.03 33.53 -2.93
CA THR A 105 -11.14 33.80 -2.00
C THR A 105 -11.67 32.51 -1.38
N VAL A 106 -11.75 31.43 -2.17
CA VAL A 106 -12.10 30.09 -1.66
C VAL A 106 -11.08 29.62 -0.63
N ALA A 107 -9.77 29.78 -0.87
CA ALA A 107 -8.73 29.38 0.06
C ALA A 107 -8.80 30.14 1.39
N GLU A 108 -9.02 31.46 1.35
CA GLU A 108 -9.16 32.31 2.53
C GLU A 108 -10.39 31.91 3.36
N LYS A 109 -11.56 31.72 2.72
CA LYS A 109 -12.79 31.27 3.40
C LYS A 109 -12.67 29.85 3.95
N LEU A 110 -12.02 28.95 3.23
CA LEU A 110 -11.78 27.59 3.69
C LEU A 110 -10.84 27.58 4.91
N ALA A 111 -9.78 28.39 4.89
CA ALA A 111 -8.88 28.55 6.02
C ALA A 111 -9.61 29.12 7.26
N GLN A 112 -10.51 30.08 7.09
CA GLN A 112 -11.34 30.59 8.20
C GLN A 112 -12.26 29.52 8.80
N LYS A 113 -12.87 28.65 7.97
CA LYS A 113 -13.80 27.61 8.44
C LYS A 113 -13.11 26.36 9.02
N THR A 114 -11.93 26.01 8.51
CA THR A 114 -11.27 24.72 8.80
C THR A 114 -9.92 24.86 9.49
N GLY A 115 -9.37 26.08 9.58
CA GLY A 115 -8.03 26.35 10.08
C GLY A 115 -6.90 25.90 9.14
N LYS A 116 -7.20 25.37 7.95
CA LYS A 116 -6.21 24.76 7.05
C LYS A 116 -5.89 25.63 5.84
N ASN A 117 -4.59 25.92 5.68
CA ASN A 117 -4.07 26.62 4.51
C ASN A 117 -3.82 25.66 3.35
N ILE A 118 -4.65 25.80 2.31
CA ILE A 118 -4.64 24.99 1.10
C ILE A 118 -4.19 25.86 -0.08
N SER A 119 -3.35 25.32 -0.96
CA SER A 119 -2.94 26.04 -2.16
C SER A 119 -4.06 26.13 -3.19
N THR A 120 -4.10 27.20 -3.97
CA THR A 120 -5.03 27.35 -5.10
C THR A 120 -4.92 26.19 -6.11
N LYS A 121 -3.73 25.60 -6.29
CA LYS A 121 -3.54 24.37 -7.10
C LYS A 121 -4.33 23.17 -6.57
N THR A 122 -4.41 23.01 -5.25
CA THR A 122 -5.19 21.92 -4.63
C THR A 122 -6.69 22.14 -4.85
N LEU A 123 -7.15 23.38 -4.76
CA LEU A 123 -8.55 23.74 -5.04
C LEU A 123 -8.91 23.57 -6.52
N LYS A 124 -8.02 23.94 -7.44
CA LYS A 124 -8.19 23.66 -8.88
C LYS A 124 -8.29 22.17 -9.17
N ARG A 125 -7.47 21.34 -8.52
CA ARG A 125 -7.55 19.87 -8.64
C ARG A 125 -8.87 19.33 -8.08
N LEU A 126 -9.34 19.86 -6.95
CA LEU A 126 -10.66 19.51 -6.40
C LEU A 126 -11.80 19.91 -7.34
N ALA A 127 -11.71 21.08 -7.97
CA ALA A 127 -12.68 21.52 -8.98
C ALA A 127 -12.68 20.59 -10.21
N GLY A 128 -11.49 20.12 -10.65
CA GLY A 128 -11.38 19.16 -11.75
C GLY A 128 -11.91 17.76 -11.43
N SER A 129 -12.00 17.38 -10.14
CA SER A 129 -12.62 16.12 -9.71
C SER A 129 -14.14 16.19 -9.51
N LEU A 130 -14.74 17.36 -9.72
CA LEU A 130 -16.20 17.57 -9.66
C LEU A 130 -16.87 17.35 -11.04
N GLY A 131 -16.09 17.13 -12.10
CA GLY A 131 -16.56 16.84 -13.45
C GLY A 131 -16.21 15.42 -13.88
#